data_AF-A0A7X6T2F4-F1
#
_entry.id   AF-A0A7X6T2F4-F1
#
_cell.length_a   1.000
_cell.length_b   1.000
_cell.length_c   1.000
_cell.angle_alpha   90.00
_cell.angle_beta   90.00
_cell.angle_gamma   90.00
#
_symmetry.space_group_name_H-M   'P 1'
#
loop_
_entity.id
_entity.type
_entity.pdbx_description
1 polymer ?
#
loop_
_entity_poly.entity_id
_entity_poly.type
_entity_poly.pdbx_seq_one_letter_code
_entity_poly.pdbx_strand_id
1 'polypeptide(L)'
;GYLYPCHQLVDNPDFRMGSLQEGITRTDLAEAFSKCNVFARPECQTCWARYYCSGGCAANAYHVSGDLLGIDAYGCELFRKRMECALMIKAAETLGEPSL
;
A
#
# COMPACT_ATOMS: atom_id res chain seq x y z
N GLY A 1 -2.62 24.36 8.77
CA GLY A 1 -2.89 22.96 9.11
C GLY A 1 -3.66 22.33 7.98
N TYR A 2 -2.96 21.67 7.07
CA TYR A 2 -3.55 21.06 5.88
C TYR A 2 -3.70 19.55 6.05
N LEU A 3 -4.73 19.00 5.41
CA LEU A 3 -5.00 17.56 5.42
C LEU A 3 -4.45 16.93 4.13
N TYR A 4 -3.82 15.78 4.27
CA TYR A 4 -3.25 14.98 3.18
C TYR A 4 -3.60 13.50 3.38
N PRO A 5 -3.58 12.67 2.32
CA PRO A 5 -3.94 11.26 2.44
C PRO A 5 -2.98 10.48 3.35
N CYS A 6 -1.69 10.81 3.29
CA CYS A 6 -0.68 10.26 4.19
C CYS A 6 0.52 11.20 4.30
N HIS A 7 1.41 10.90 5.25
CA HIS A 7 2.60 11.71 5.50
C HIS A 7 3.62 11.70 4.34
N GLN A 8 3.61 10.67 3.47
CA GLN A 8 4.53 10.53 2.33
C GLN A 8 4.13 11.39 1.12
N LEU A 9 3.00 12.12 1.19
CA LEU A 9 2.46 12.95 0.10
C LEU A 9 2.35 14.43 0.49
N VAL A 10 2.84 14.83 1.67
CA VAL A 10 2.64 16.19 2.20
C VAL A 10 3.38 17.27 1.41
N ASP A 11 4.49 16.91 0.75
CA ASP A 11 5.31 17.85 -0.02
C ASP A 11 4.75 18.14 -1.41
N ASN A 12 3.71 17.42 -1.84
CA ASN A 12 3.05 17.66 -3.12
C ASN A 12 1.68 18.33 -2.91
N PRO A 13 1.54 19.63 -3.22
CA PRO A 13 0.28 20.37 -3.06
C PRO A 13 -0.93 19.77 -3.77
N ASP A 14 -0.74 18.97 -4.82
CA ASP A 14 -1.83 18.30 -5.56
C ASP A 14 -2.60 17.31 -4.68
N PHE A 15 -1.93 16.79 -3.63
CA PHE A 15 -2.52 15.89 -2.64
C PHE A 15 -3.13 16.60 -1.43
N ARG A 16 -3.18 17.94 -1.42
CA ARG A 16 -3.86 18.66 -0.34
C ARG A 16 -5.36 18.39 -0.41
N MET A 17 -5.88 17.71 0.61
CA MET A 17 -7.28 17.30 0.69
C MET A 17 -8.20 18.35 1.32
N GLY A 18 -7.63 19.31 2.05
CA GLY A 18 -8.39 20.31 2.80
C GLY A 18 -7.56 20.95 3.91
N SER A 19 -8.24 21.42 4.95
CA SER A 19 -7.62 22.09 6.10
C SER A 19 -8.31 21.71 7.41
N LEU A 20 -7.66 21.96 8.55
CA LEU A 20 -8.27 21.75 9.87
C LEU A 20 -9.48 22.67 10.11
N GLN A 21 -9.52 23.82 9.43
CA GLN A 21 -10.58 24.81 9.55
C GLN A 21 -11.81 24.43 8.70
N GLU A 22 -11.59 23.96 7.47
CA GLU A 22 -12.66 23.70 6.49
C GLU A 22 -13.02 22.21 6.39
N GLY A 23 -12.24 21.32 7.00
CA GLY A 23 -12.37 19.88 6.84
C GLY A 23 -11.81 19.39 5.49
N ILE A 24 -12.31 18.24 5.02
CA ILE A 24 -11.96 17.66 3.72
C ILE A 24 -12.79 18.36 2.65
N THR A 25 -12.14 19.07 1.73
CA THR A 25 -12.77 19.79 0.62
C THR A 25 -12.55 19.11 -0.73
N ARG A 26 -11.48 18.34 -0.89
CA ARG A 26 -11.21 17.48 -2.06
C ARG A 26 -11.76 16.07 -1.83
N THR A 27 -13.07 15.94 -1.91
CA THR A 27 -13.76 14.64 -1.75
C THR A 27 -13.41 13.67 -2.88
N ASP A 28 -13.09 14.19 -4.08
CA ASP A 28 -12.57 13.42 -5.21
C ASP A 28 -11.28 12.68 -4.85
N LEU A 29 -10.35 13.36 -4.18
CA LEU A 29 -9.09 12.78 -3.76
C LEU A 29 -9.29 11.81 -2.59
N ALA A 30 -10.18 12.13 -1.66
CA ALA A 30 -10.55 11.23 -0.56
C ALA A 30 -11.11 9.90 -1.10
N GLU A 31 -12.00 9.98 -2.10
CA GLU A 31 -12.60 8.81 -2.73
C GLU A 31 -11.59 8.03 -3.58
N ALA A 32 -10.72 8.73 -4.32
CA ALA A 32 -9.65 8.07 -5.08
C ALA A 32 -8.71 7.29 -4.13
N PHE A 33 -8.32 7.90 -3.01
CA PHE A 33 -7.42 7.27 -2.05
C PHE A 33 -8.07 6.11 -1.29
N SER A 34 -9.37 6.17 -0.99
CA SER A 34 -10.09 5.07 -0.33
C SER A 34 -10.17 3.81 -1.21
N LYS A 35 -10.05 3.96 -2.53
CA LYS A 35 -10.00 2.86 -3.50
C LYS A 35 -8.59 2.26 -3.65
N CYS A 36 -7.55 2.83 -3.05
CA CYS A 36 -6.19 2.29 -3.10
C CYS A 36 -6.05 0.99 -2.29
N ASN A 37 -6.53 -0.11 -2.86
CA ASN A 37 -6.54 -1.43 -2.23
C ASN A 37 -6.30 -2.54 -3.27
N VAL A 38 -6.18 -3.76 -2.76
CA VAL A 38 -5.90 -4.98 -3.54
C VAL A 38 -6.85 -5.22 -4.73
N PHE A 39 -8.08 -4.73 -4.67
CA PHE A 39 -9.08 -4.97 -5.72
C PHE A 39 -9.02 -3.95 -6.86
N ALA A 40 -8.41 -2.78 -6.63
CA ALA A 40 -8.35 -1.72 -7.62
C ALA A 40 -7.16 -1.85 -8.60
N ARG A 41 -6.20 -2.73 -8.31
CA ARG A 41 -4.97 -2.88 -9.10
C ARG A 41 -5.00 -4.17 -9.95
N PRO A 42 -4.95 -4.09 -11.29
CA PRO A 42 -5.00 -5.27 -12.15
C PRO A 42 -3.93 -6.33 -11.83
N GLU A 43 -2.72 -5.91 -11.48
CA GLU A 43 -1.59 -6.77 -11.15
C GLU A 43 -1.81 -7.57 -9.85
N CYS A 44 -2.68 -7.08 -8.97
CA CYS A 44 -3.03 -7.77 -7.74
C CYS A 44 -4.01 -8.93 -7.98
N GLN A 45 -4.73 -8.95 -9.11
CA GLN A 45 -5.76 -9.96 -9.38
C GLN A 45 -5.19 -11.38 -9.47
N THR A 46 -3.96 -11.54 -9.96
CA THR A 46 -3.29 -12.84 -10.11
C THR A 46 -2.17 -13.05 -9.08
N CYS A 47 -1.95 -12.11 -8.16
CA CYS A 47 -0.89 -12.20 -7.16
C CYS A 47 -1.27 -13.14 -6.00
N TRP A 48 -0.43 -14.13 -5.70
CA TRP A 48 -0.67 -15.07 -4.59
C TRP A 48 -0.62 -14.39 -3.21
N ALA A 49 0.15 -13.31 -3.07
CA ALA A 49 0.34 -12.61 -1.80
C ALA A 49 -0.68 -11.49 -1.54
N ARG A 50 -1.69 -11.34 -2.43
CA ARG A 50 -2.59 -10.18 -2.46
C ARG A 50 -3.33 -9.93 -1.13
N TYR A 51 -3.72 -10.99 -0.44
CA TYR A 51 -4.41 -10.91 0.86
C TYR A 51 -3.46 -10.74 2.05
N TYR A 52 -2.16 -10.92 1.86
CA TYR A 52 -1.14 -10.59 2.86
C TYR A 52 -0.71 -9.13 2.74
N CYS A 53 -0.62 -8.57 1.52
CA CYS A 53 -0.12 -7.21 1.31
C CYS A 53 -1.19 -6.12 1.26
N SER A 54 -2.47 -6.48 1.10
CA SER A 54 -3.61 -5.55 0.97
C SER A 54 -3.51 -4.55 -0.20
N GLY A 55 -2.63 -4.77 -1.18
CA GLY A 55 -2.42 -3.89 -2.32
C GLY A 55 -1.26 -2.90 -2.19
N GLY A 56 -0.43 -3.01 -1.14
CA GLY A 56 0.81 -2.25 -1.00
C GLY A 56 0.64 -0.76 -0.66
N CYS A 57 1.73 0.00 -0.74
CA CYS A 57 1.77 1.42 -0.36
C CYS A 57 1.34 2.33 -1.53
N ALA A 58 0.27 3.10 -1.36
CA ALA A 58 -0.21 4.05 -2.38
C ALA A 58 0.80 5.18 -2.67
N ALA A 59 1.55 5.64 -1.68
CA ALA A 59 2.56 6.68 -1.88
C ALA A 59 3.75 6.17 -2.71
N ASN A 60 4.26 4.97 -2.43
CA ASN A 60 5.31 4.36 -3.26
C ASN A 60 4.82 4.10 -4.68
N ALA A 61 3.59 3.60 -4.83
CA ALA A 61 2.97 3.42 -6.14
C ALA A 61 2.98 4.74 -6.93
N TYR A 62 2.55 5.84 -6.31
CA TYR A 62 2.59 7.16 -6.94
C TYR A 62 4.02 7.63 -7.26
N HIS A 63 4.96 7.52 -6.32
CA HIS A 63 6.34 7.97 -6.55
C HIS A 63 7.06 7.17 -7.66
N VAL A 64 6.69 5.92 -7.88
CA VAL A 64 7.28 5.06 -8.91
C VAL A 64 6.55 5.17 -10.25
N SER A 65 5.22 5.20 -10.24
CA SER A 65 4.39 5.09 -11.45
C SER A 65 3.69 6.39 -11.87
N GLY A 66 3.64 7.39 -11.00
CA GLY A 66 2.84 8.60 -11.17
C GLY A 66 1.35 8.42 -10.88
N ASP A 67 0.91 7.23 -10.46
CA ASP A 67 -0.49 6.90 -10.20
C ASP A 67 -0.67 6.27 -8.81
N LEU A 68 -1.65 6.75 -8.04
CA LEU A 68 -2.04 6.16 -6.75
C LEU A 68 -2.56 4.72 -6.91
N LEU A 69 -3.13 4.39 -8.08
CA LEU A 69 -3.63 3.06 -8.43
C LEU A 69 -2.56 2.17 -9.12
N GLY A 70 -1.37 2.69 -9.40
CA GLY A 70 -0.26 1.90 -9.95
C GLY A 70 0.38 0.93 -8.95
N ILE A 71 1.53 0.35 -9.27
CA ILE A 71 2.26 -0.52 -8.34
C ILE A 71 3.73 -0.16 -8.23
N ASP A 72 4.30 -0.39 -7.05
CA ASP A 72 5.76 -0.47 -6.87
C ASP A 72 6.19 -1.93 -7.09
N ALA A 73 6.58 -2.27 -8.32
CA ALA A 73 6.89 -3.65 -8.70
C ALA A 73 8.04 -4.25 -7.87
N TYR A 74 9.07 -3.46 -7.57
CA TYR A 74 10.18 -3.90 -6.72
C TYR A 74 9.71 -4.13 -5.28
N GLY A 75 8.90 -3.21 -4.73
CA GLY A 75 8.27 -3.38 -3.43
C GLY A 75 7.38 -4.63 -3.34
N CYS A 76 6.69 -4.98 -4.43
CA CYS A 76 5.89 -6.19 -4.53
C CYS A 76 6.74 -7.46 -4.44
N GLU A 77 7.85 -7.52 -5.19
CA GLU A 77 8.81 -8.63 -5.15
C GLU A 77 9.36 -8.83 -3.73
N LEU A 78 9.84 -7.75 -3.12
CA LEU A 78 10.40 -7.80 -1.78
C LEU A 78 9.35 -8.23 -0.74
N PHE A 79 8.10 -7.78 -0.87
CA PHE A 79 7.02 -8.21 0.01
C PHE A 79 6.70 -9.70 -0.15
N ARG A 80 6.60 -10.20 -1.38
CA ARG A 80 6.40 -11.63 -1.65
C ARG A 80 7.49 -12.45 -0.97
N LYS A 81 8.75 -12.03 -1.08
CA LYS A 81 9.85 -12.74 -0.44
C LYS A 81 9.76 -12.73 1.09
N ARG A 82 9.42 -11.58 1.69
CA ARG A 82 9.20 -11.50 3.14
C ARG A 82 8.08 -12.44 3.60
N MET A 83 7.02 -12.57 2.80
CA MET A 83 5.93 -13.50 3.12
C MET A 83 6.33 -14.95 3.00
N GLU A 84 7.12 -15.34 1.98
CA GLU A 84 7.70 -16.69 1.92
C GLU A 84 8.50 -17.02 3.18
N CYS A 85 9.37 -16.09 3.62
CA CYS A 85 10.16 -16.27 4.83
C CYS A 85 9.28 -16.39 6.07
N ALA A 86 8.28 -15.50 6.23
CA ALA A 86 7.39 -15.52 7.39
C ALA A 86 6.55 -16.82 7.45
N LEU A 87 6.04 -17.29 6.31
CA LEU A 87 5.30 -18.55 6.22
C LEU A 87 6.19 -19.74 6.57
N MET A 88 7.46 -19.74 6.14
CA MET A 88 8.40 -20.80 6.47
C MET A 88 8.75 -20.80 7.96
N ILE A 89 9.03 -19.63 8.56
CA ILE A 89 9.24 -19.52 10.01
C ILE A 89 8.05 -20.13 10.76
N LYS A 90 6.82 -19.79 10.32
CA LYS A 90 5.63 -20.33 10.97
C LYS A 90 5.47 -21.84 10.80
N ALA A 91 5.82 -22.37 9.63
CA ALA A 91 5.81 -23.79 9.37
C ALA A 91 6.84 -24.55 10.25
N ALA A 92 8.08 -24.05 10.36
CA ALA A 92 9.11 -24.64 11.21
C ALA A 92 8.69 -24.69 12.69
N GLU A 93 8.16 -23.58 13.22
CA GLU A 93 7.60 -23.52 14.59
C GLU A 93 6.51 -24.58 14.81
N THR A 94 5.65 -24.78 13.81
CA THR A 94 4.50 -25.69 13.91
C THR A 94 4.92 -27.15 13.77
N LEU A 95 5.96 -27.44 13.00
CA LEU A 95 6.49 -28.78 12.76
C LEU A 95 7.49 -29.24 13.83
N GLY A 96 7.83 -28.37 14.80
CA GLY A 96 8.75 -28.71 15.89
C GLY A 96 10.22 -28.77 15.47
N GLU A 97 10.56 -28.14 14.34
CA GLU A 97 11.96 -27.93 13.98
C GLU A 97 12.56 -26.90 14.94
N PRO A 98 13.79 -27.10 15.46
CA PRO A 98 14.41 -26.13 16.35
C PRO A 98 14.45 -24.77 15.66
N SER A 99 13.97 -23.73 16.34
CA SER A 99 14.07 -22.36 15.87
C SER A 99 15.53 -22.04 15.50
N LEU A 100 15.73 -21.42 14.33
CA LEU A 100 17.00 -20.82 13.91
C LEU A 100 17.71 -20.10 15.05
#